data_AF-A0A9X9PQI4-F1
#
_entry.id   AF-A0A9X9PQI4-F1
#
_cell.length_a   1.000
_cell.length_b   1.000
_cell.length_c   1.000
_cell.angle_alpha   90.00
_cell.angle_beta   90.00
_cell.angle_gamma   90.00
#
_symmetry.space_group_name_H-M   'P 1'
#
loop_
_entity.id
_entity.type
_entity.pdbx_description
1 polymer ?
#
loop_
_entity_poly.entity_id
_entity_poly.type
_entity_poly.pdbx_seq_one_letter_code
_entity_poly.pdbx_strand_id
1 'polypeptide(L)'
;MECVYAIGLYASQASQFMNRLAIVSTGSSYPYSRYTLYQAPKILHVPNSASESNYLFPHFPVVGGESSIFMTRDYQVSPNTYVAVYCSLELSRQEMEAKIVHRLLPITPTNPHRSRDNIESETRCLAYITRLSQEKRATLVSTSELIAWHDCSEGIIASLAFQNKISVVGHNNKFAPQYFCESCIRVDADSAFQMRNLISDDQFFLPEKTSPQLSALAWYQGHLHVFVRSLSGNLWRPITTLGREERNADEITKWLEESGTLKHYLRFMKKYKDMIGCLDRNDPQFFQNYELHKEARIFLAVRFALIKTRQLVSSSVTGEIGQHFDVPSTLSS
;
A
#
# COMPACT_ATOMS: atom_id res chain seq x y z
N MET A 1 16.06 -4.14 17.33
CA MET A 1 14.59 -4.03 17.39
C MET A 1 14.07 -4.10 15.98
N GLU A 2 13.22 -5.07 15.73
CA GLU A 2 12.63 -5.32 14.43
C GLU A 2 11.19 -4.84 14.42
N CYS A 3 10.71 -4.37 13.27
CA CYS A 3 9.34 -3.88 13.14
C CYS A 3 8.67 -4.33 11.83
N VAL A 4 7.34 -4.40 11.88
CA VAL A 4 6.42 -4.72 10.79
C VAL A 4 5.34 -3.64 10.75
N TYR A 5 5.05 -3.15 9.56
CA TYR A 5 4.02 -2.16 9.32
C TYR A 5 2.75 -2.85 8.83
N ALA A 6 1.61 -2.43 9.36
CA ALA A 6 0.31 -2.86 8.89
C ALA A 6 -0.47 -1.65 8.39
N ILE A 7 -0.92 -1.68 7.13
CA ILE A 7 -1.69 -0.61 6.50
C ILE A 7 -3.07 -1.15 6.15
N GLY A 8 -4.08 -0.70 6.88
CA GLY A 8 -5.47 -1.15 6.72
C GLY A 8 -6.29 -0.12 5.96
N LEU A 9 -6.90 -0.53 4.84
CA LEU A 9 -7.99 0.23 4.21
C LEU A 9 -9.31 -0.24 4.81
N TYR A 10 -10.05 0.69 5.41
CA TYR A 10 -11.38 0.46 5.95
C TYR A 10 -12.35 1.41 5.28
N ALA A 11 -13.10 0.90 4.31
CA ALA A 11 -14.09 1.65 3.55
C ALA A 11 -15.41 1.75 4.31
N SER A 12 -16.30 2.62 3.79
CA SER A 12 -17.66 2.77 4.29
C SER A 12 -18.47 1.48 4.13
N GLN A 13 -19.64 1.39 4.78
CA GLN A 13 -20.46 0.17 4.78
C GLN A 13 -20.82 -0.31 3.37
N ALA A 14 -21.12 0.61 2.45
CA ALA A 14 -21.45 0.30 1.06
C ALA A 14 -20.27 -0.29 0.26
N SER A 15 -19.04 -0.07 0.72
CA SER A 15 -17.80 -0.46 0.04
C SER A 15 -16.92 -1.38 0.87
N GLN A 16 -17.49 -2.12 1.84
CA GLN A 16 -16.71 -3.04 2.70
C GLN A 16 -15.95 -4.12 1.92
N PHE A 17 -16.39 -4.43 0.69
CA PHE A 17 -15.64 -5.26 -0.24
C PHE A 17 -14.30 -4.64 -0.67
N MET A 18 -13.93 -3.43 -0.22
CA MET A 18 -12.62 -2.85 -0.44
C MET A 18 -11.68 -3.08 0.74
N ASN A 19 -12.21 -3.53 1.89
CA ASN A 19 -11.44 -3.63 3.11
C ASN A 19 -10.32 -4.65 2.98
N ARG A 20 -9.10 -4.21 3.27
CA ARG A 20 -7.89 -5.02 3.12
C ARG A 20 -6.81 -4.53 4.06
N LEU A 21 -5.93 -5.45 4.42
CA LEU A 21 -4.79 -5.20 5.28
C LEU A 21 -3.51 -5.57 4.53
N ALA A 22 -2.65 -4.58 4.28
CA ALA A 22 -1.30 -4.81 3.80
C ALA A 22 -0.37 -5.00 4.99
N ILE A 23 0.43 -6.07 4.98
CA ILE A 23 1.54 -6.28 5.89
C ILE A 23 2.83 -6.02 5.12
N VAL A 24 3.65 -5.13 5.65
CA VAL A 24 4.87 -4.65 5.02
C VAL A 24 6.03 -4.74 6.00
N SER A 25 7.11 -5.39 5.57
CA SER A 25 8.36 -5.43 6.33
C SER A 25 9.53 -5.28 5.37
N THR A 26 10.60 -4.60 5.81
CA THR A 26 11.83 -4.43 5.04
C THR A 26 12.93 -5.30 5.62
N GLY A 27 13.73 -5.96 4.80
CA GLY A 27 14.99 -6.58 5.20
C GLY A 27 16.16 -6.09 4.37
N SER A 28 17.37 -6.53 4.70
CA SER A 28 18.60 -6.08 4.05
C SER A 28 18.70 -6.48 2.56
N SER A 29 17.81 -7.35 2.07
CA SER A 29 17.62 -7.67 0.64
C SER A 29 16.34 -8.50 0.43
N TYR A 30 15.84 -8.63 -0.81
CA TYR A 30 14.85 -9.66 -1.16
C TYR A 30 15.44 -11.06 -0.91
N PRO A 31 14.70 -12.04 -0.34
CA PRO A 31 13.26 -12.04 -0.04
C PRO A 31 12.90 -11.60 1.39
N TYR A 32 13.80 -10.90 2.07
CA TYR A 32 13.61 -10.48 3.46
C TYR A 32 12.74 -9.23 3.61
N SER A 33 12.52 -8.49 2.53
CA SER A 33 11.44 -7.50 2.42
C SER A 33 10.19 -8.18 1.90
N ARG A 34 9.06 -8.00 2.59
CA ARG A 34 7.79 -8.67 2.28
C ARG A 34 6.65 -7.68 2.22
N TYR A 35 5.85 -7.83 1.17
CA TYR A 35 4.57 -7.18 1.01
C TYR A 35 3.51 -8.25 0.77
N THR A 36 2.51 -8.33 1.64
CA THR A 36 1.42 -9.30 1.54
C THR A 36 0.08 -8.65 1.88
N LEU A 37 -0.98 -9.08 1.19
CA LEU A 37 -2.34 -8.62 1.41
C LEU A 37 -3.19 -9.68 2.12
N TYR A 38 -4.03 -9.21 3.04
CA TYR A 38 -4.99 -10.02 3.77
C TYR A 38 -6.36 -9.36 3.77
N GLN A 39 -7.40 -10.16 3.91
CA GLN A 39 -8.73 -9.65 4.22
C GLN A 39 -8.65 -8.90 5.55
N ALA A 40 -9.25 -7.71 5.59
CA ALA A 40 -9.35 -6.99 6.84
C ALA A 40 -10.12 -7.85 7.87
N PRO A 41 -9.68 -7.87 9.15
CA PRO A 41 -10.42 -8.57 10.20
C PRO A 41 -11.88 -8.16 10.19
N LYS A 42 -12.80 -9.13 10.10
CA LYS A 42 -14.24 -8.83 10.14
C LYS A 42 -14.61 -8.36 11.55
N ILE A 43 -15.53 -7.39 11.62
CA ILE A 43 -16.14 -6.95 12.86
C ILE A 43 -16.91 -8.14 13.45
N LEU A 44 -16.39 -8.75 14.52
CA LEU A 44 -17.23 -9.59 15.37
C LEU A 44 -18.17 -8.62 16.09
N HIS A 45 -19.47 -8.71 15.77
CA HIS A 45 -20.50 -8.08 16.59
C HIS A 45 -20.25 -8.50 18.03
N VAL A 46 -19.93 -7.54 18.91
CA VAL A 46 -19.98 -7.78 20.36
C VAL A 46 -21.47 -7.73 20.72
N PRO A 47 -22.12 -8.86 21.02
CA PRO A 47 -23.47 -8.81 21.56
C PRO A 47 -23.36 -8.26 22.98
N ASN A 48 -24.23 -7.32 23.31
CA ASN A 48 -24.45 -6.75 24.65
C ASN A 48 -23.68 -5.46 24.97
N SER A 49 -24.22 -4.36 24.48
CA SER A 49 -24.33 -3.14 25.28
C SER A 49 -25.43 -2.29 24.66
N ALA A 50 -26.55 -2.17 25.36
CA ALA A 50 -27.62 -1.23 25.05
C ALA A 50 -27.10 0.21 25.23
N SER A 51 -26.40 0.72 24.22
CA SER A 51 -26.26 2.14 23.95
C SER A 51 -26.08 2.30 22.44
N GLU A 52 -27.04 2.98 21.84
CA GLU A 52 -27.10 3.28 20.41
C GLU A 52 -25.99 4.28 20.04
N SER A 53 -24.78 3.78 19.75
CA SER A 53 -23.80 4.36 18.80
C SER A 53 -22.47 3.57 18.82
N ASN A 54 -22.49 2.26 18.61
CA ASN A 54 -21.27 1.45 18.53
C ASN A 54 -20.80 1.27 17.09
N TYR A 55 -20.15 2.29 16.53
CA TYR A 55 -19.34 2.16 15.32
C TYR A 55 -18.09 1.34 15.65
N LEU A 56 -18.19 0.00 15.62
CA LEU A 56 -17.04 -0.90 15.73
C LEU A 56 -16.29 -0.89 14.40
N PHE A 57 -15.25 -0.07 14.28
CA PHE A 57 -14.35 -0.10 13.13
C PHE A 57 -13.39 -1.31 13.22
N PRO A 58 -12.91 -1.84 12.08
CA PRO A 58 -12.18 -3.09 12.08
C PRO A 58 -10.79 -2.92 12.70
N HIS A 59 -10.56 -3.57 13.83
CA HIS A 59 -9.30 -3.40 14.56
C HIS A 59 -8.11 -4.07 13.86
N PHE A 60 -6.92 -3.48 14.06
CA PHE A 60 -5.68 -4.14 13.67
C PHE A 60 -5.50 -5.45 14.46
N PRO A 61 -4.86 -6.49 13.90
CA PRO A 61 -4.66 -7.76 14.58
C PRO A 61 -3.97 -7.58 15.94
N VAL A 62 -4.66 -7.93 17.02
CA VAL A 62 -4.07 -7.97 18.35
C VAL A 62 -3.34 -9.30 18.51
N VAL A 63 -2.03 -9.25 18.71
CA VAL A 63 -1.24 -10.43 19.03
C VAL A 63 -1.44 -10.73 20.51
N GLY A 64 -2.30 -11.71 20.82
CA GLY A 64 -2.61 -12.08 22.21
C GLY A 64 -1.43 -12.71 22.98
N GLY A 65 -1.51 -12.70 24.31
CA GLY A 65 -0.61 -13.39 25.24
C GLY A 65 0.59 -12.55 25.74
N GLU A 66 1.54 -13.20 26.45
CA GLU A 66 2.87 -12.68 26.81
C GLU A 66 3.78 -12.51 25.57
N SER A 67 3.23 -11.94 24.51
CA SER A 67 3.94 -11.65 23.28
C SER A 67 4.92 -10.49 23.52
N SER A 68 6.18 -10.65 23.15
CA SER A 68 7.18 -9.57 23.13
C SER A 68 7.01 -8.61 21.95
N ILE A 69 5.83 -8.59 21.32
CA ILE A 69 5.44 -7.66 20.27
C ILE A 69 4.66 -6.49 20.89
N PHE A 70 5.21 -5.30 20.75
CA PHE A 70 4.55 -4.05 21.06
C PHE A 70 3.85 -3.52 19.81
N MET A 71 2.63 -3.01 19.96
CA MET A 71 1.89 -2.41 18.85
C MET A 71 1.39 -1.01 19.18
N THR A 72 1.30 -0.15 18.16
CA THR A 72 0.65 1.16 18.29
C THR A 72 -0.80 0.97 18.72
N ARG A 73 -1.30 1.84 19.60
CA ARG A 73 -2.67 1.77 20.09
C ARG A 73 -3.66 2.01 18.96
N ASP A 74 -4.55 1.06 18.81
CA ASP A 74 -5.61 1.15 17.81
C ASP A 74 -6.57 2.30 18.14
N TYR A 75 -6.76 3.18 17.17
CA TYR A 75 -7.61 4.36 17.28
C TYR A 75 -8.20 4.65 15.91
N GLN A 76 -9.21 3.86 15.56
CA GLN A 76 -9.97 4.01 14.33
C GLN A 76 -11.36 4.54 14.66
N VAL A 77 -11.73 5.62 13.98
CA VAL A 77 -12.94 6.38 14.31
C VAL A 77 -13.82 6.62 13.10
N SER A 78 -13.33 6.28 11.90
CA SER A 78 -14.01 6.51 10.63
C SER A 78 -13.44 5.63 9.53
N PRO A 79 -14.16 5.42 8.41
CA PRO A 79 -13.57 4.85 7.21
C PRO A 79 -12.36 5.66 6.74
N ASN A 80 -11.21 5.00 6.59
CA ASN A 80 -9.98 5.57 6.03
C ASN A 80 -8.91 4.50 5.82
N THR A 81 -7.72 4.92 5.40
CA THR A 81 -6.49 4.13 5.52
C THR A 81 -5.74 4.48 6.81
N TYR A 82 -5.41 3.46 7.59
CA TYR A 82 -4.67 3.60 8.84
C TYR A 82 -3.36 2.82 8.78
N VAL A 83 -2.39 3.27 9.56
CA VAL A 83 -1.10 2.62 9.73
C VAL A 83 -0.91 2.25 11.20
N ALA A 84 -0.62 0.97 11.44
CA ALA A 84 -0.15 0.43 12.69
C ALA A 84 1.30 -0.05 12.56
N VAL A 85 2.03 0.01 13.68
CA VAL A 85 3.39 -0.51 13.78
C VAL A 85 3.45 -1.58 14.85
N TYR A 86 4.05 -2.71 14.51
CA TYR A 86 4.36 -3.82 15.39
C TYR A 86 5.88 -3.92 15.53
N CYS A 87 6.40 -4.02 16.75
CA CYS A 87 7.84 -4.12 16.98
C CYS A 87 8.16 -5.15 18.06
N SER A 88 9.30 -5.82 17.92
CA SER A 88 9.82 -6.73 18.94
C SER A 88 11.34 -6.59 19.09
N LEU A 89 11.80 -6.85 20.32
CA LEU A 89 13.23 -6.95 20.65
C LEU A 89 13.78 -8.35 20.49
N GLU A 90 12.91 -9.35 20.52
CA GLU A 90 13.27 -10.76 20.61
C GLU A 90 12.94 -11.50 19.32
N LEU A 91 11.81 -11.13 18.71
CA LEU A 91 11.31 -11.80 17.53
C LEU A 91 11.88 -11.16 16.28
N SER A 92 12.33 -12.01 15.37
CA SER A 92 12.60 -11.62 13.99
C SER A 92 11.32 -11.13 13.29
N ARG A 93 11.47 -10.39 12.19
CA ARG A 93 10.32 -9.94 11.38
C ARG A 93 9.44 -11.09 10.92
N GLN A 94 10.04 -12.21 10.57
CA GLN A 94 9.33 -13.40 10.09
C GLN A 94 8.47 -14.03 11.19
N GLU A 95 9.00 -14.12 12.42
CA GLU A 95 8.25 -14.60 13.57
C GLU A 95 7.12 -13.65 13.96
N MET A 96 7.37 -12.34 13.90
CA MET A 96 6.34 -11.33 14.13
C MET A 96 5.23 -11.42 13.08
N GLU A 97 5.56 -11.45 11.80
CA GLU A 97 4.61 -11.62 10.70
C GLU A 97 3.74 -12.86 10.92
N ALA A 98 4.35 -14.02 11.17
CA ALA A 98 3.64 -15.26 11.40
C ALA A 98 2.63 -15.15 12.55
N LYS A 99 3.00 -14.45 13.64
CA LYS A 99 2.09 -14.19 14.77
C LYS A 99 0.99 -13.18 14.44
N ILE A 100 1.31 -12.09 13.73
CA ILE A 100 0.35 -11.05 13.34
C ILE A 100 -0.72 -11.62 12.40
N VAL A 101 -0.32 -12.47 11.45
CA VAL A 101 -1.19 -12.94 10.36
C VAL A 101 -1.84 -14.30 10.61
N HIS A 102 -1.56 -14.97 11.73
CA HIS A 102 -1.98 -16.35 12.03
C HIS A 102 -3.48 -16.63 11.81
N ARG A 103 -4.35 -15.62 11.97
CA ARG A 103 -5.81 -15.77 11.81
C ARG A 103 -6.38 -14.95 10.65
N LEU A 104 -5.51 -14.43 9.79
CA LEU A 104 -5.89 -13.63 8.65
C LEU A 104 -5.98 -14.49 7.39
N LEU A 105 -6.97 -14.17 6.55
CA LEU A 105 -7.14 -14.82 5.26
C LEU A 105 -6.33 -14.04 4.21
N PRO A 106 -5.33 -14.64 3.56
CA PRO A 106 -4.58 -13.96 2.52
C PRO A 106 -5.47 -13.61 1.32
N ILE A 107 -5.24 -12.44 0.72
CA ILE A 107 -5.82 -12.07 -0.57
C ILE A 107 -4.85 -12.56 -1.64
N THR A 108 -5.32 -13.47 -2.48
CA THR A 108 -4.54 -14.09 -3.56
C THR A 108 -5.09 -13.64 -4.92
N PRO A 109 -4.31 -13.79 -6.02
CA PRO A 109 -4.82 -13.54 -7.37
C PRO A 109 -6.08 -14.34 -7.71
N THR A 110 -6.25 -15.52 -7.10
CA THR A 110 -7.43 -16.40 -7.24
C THR A 110 -8.63 -15.96 -6.42
N ASN A 111 -8.47 -15.01 -5.48
CA ASN A 111 -9.54 -14.38 -4.73
C ASN A 111 -9.40 -12.85 -4.78
N PRO A 112 -9.55 -12.24 -5.97
CA PRO A 112 -9.33 -10.83 -6.14
C PRO A 112 -10.49 -10.06 -5.51
N HIS A 113 -10.17 -9.15 -4.60
CA HIS A 113 -11.14 -8.34 -3.87
C HIS A 113 -11.76 -7.28 -4.82
N ARG A 114 -12.79 -7.65 -5.60
CA ARG A 114 -13.40 -6.83 -6.67
C ARG A 114 -14.93 -6.75 -6.55
N SER A 115 -15.50 -5.64 -7.01
CA SER A 115 -16.96 -5.51 -7.16
C SER A 115 -17.46 -6.28 -8.39
N ARG A 116 -18.73 -6.70 -8.35
CA ARG A 116 -19.38 -7.36 -9.47
C ARG A 116 -19.45 -6.47 -10.72
N ASP A 117 -19.77 -5.19 -10.52
CA ASP A 117 -19.92 -4.22 -11.62
C ASP A 117 -18.60 -4.03 -12.39
N ASN A 118 -17.46 -4.08 -11.69
CA ASN A 118 -16.14 -4.03 -12.32
C ASN A 118 -15.91 -5.28 -13.18
N ILE A 119 -16.27 -6.47 -12.69
CA ILE A 119 -16.11 -7.72 -13.45
C ILE A 119 -16.93 -7.67 -14.75
N GLU A 120 -18.18 -7.23 -14.67
CA GLU A 120 -19.06 -7.15 -15.85
C GLU A 120 -18.54 -6.12 -16.87
N SER A 121 -18.07 -4.96 -16.40
CA SER A 121 -17.51 -3.92 -17.26
C SER A 121 -16.17 -4.34 -17.90
N GLU A 122 -15.30 -5.00 -17.13
CA GLU A 122 -14.08 -5.63 -17.66
C GLU A 122 -14.38 -6.63 -18.78
N THR A 123 -15.38 -7.50 -18.58
CA THR A 123 -15.77 -8.49 -19.59
C THR A 123 -16.27 -7.83 -20.86
N ARG A 124 -17.13 -6.81 -20.75
CA ARG A 124 -17.64 -6.06 -21.92
C ARG A 124 -16.51 -5.34 -22.65
N CYS A 125 -15.60 -4.69 -21.91
CA CYS A 125 -14.45 -4.01 -22.50
C CYS A 125 -13.48 -4.96 -23.19
N LEU A 126 -13.15 -6.10 -22.58
CA LEU A 126 -12.28 -7.09 -23.22
C LEU A 126 -12.89 -7.68 -24.51
N ALA A 127 -14.19 -7.94 -24.50
CA ALA A 127 -14.90 -8.42 -25.68
C ALA A 127 -14.86 -7.38 -26.82
N TYR A 128 -15.02 -6.09 -26.48
CA TYR A 128 -14.90 -5.00 -27.45
C TYR A 128 -13.50 -4.88 -28.03
N ILE A 129 -12.45 -4.88 -27.19
CA ILE A 129 -11.05 -4.86 -27.60
C ILE A 129 -10.75 -6.03 -28.57
N THR A 130 -11.26 -7.23 -28.24
CA THR A 130 -11.08 -8.44 -29.05
C THR A 130 -11.73 -8.29 -30.42
N ARG A 131 -12.98 -7.85 -30.47
CA ARG A 131 -13.70 -7.60 -31.73
C ARG A 131 -12.97 -6.57 -32.59
N LEU A 132 -12.57 -5.44 -31.99
CA LEU A 132 -11.92 -4.34 -32.69
C LEU A 132 -10.57 -4.75 -33.29
N SER A 133 -9.77 -5.52 -32.53
CA SER A 133 -8.52 -6.09 -33.00
C SER A 133 -8.72 -7.02 -34.21
N GLN A 134 -9.75 -7.86 -34.19
CA GLN A 134 -10.10 -8.77 -35.30
C GLN A 134 -10.62 -8.03 -36.54
N GLU A 135 -11.57 -7.11 -36.36
CA GLU A 135 -12.20 -6.35 -37.46
C GLU A 135 -11.18 -5.53 -38.25
N LYS A 136 -10.25 -4.87 -37.54
CA LYS A 136 -9.21 -4.06 -38.17
C LYS A 136 -8.02 -4.87 -38.66
N ARG A 137 -7.95 -6.17 -38.34
CA ARG A 137 -6.71 -6.97 -38.40
C ARG A 137 -5.53 -6.22 -37.77
N ALA A 138 -5.83 -5.42 -36.75
CA ALA A 138 -4.87 -4.53 -36.14
C ALA A 138 -4.12 -5.29 -35.06
N THR A 139 -2.80 -5.24 -35.15
CA THR A 139 -1.90 -5.73 -34.11
C THR A 139 -1.87 -4.81 -32.89
N LEU A 140 -2.49 -3.63 -33.00
CA LEU A 140 -2.44 -2.57 -32.01
C LEU A 140 -3.74 -1.76 -32.02
N VAL A 141 -4.38 -1.63 -30.86
CA VAL A 141 -5.62 -0.87 -30.66
C VAL A 141 -5.32 0.36 -29.79
N SER A 142 -5.79 1.55 -30.14
CA SER A 142 -5.48 2.77 -29.38
C SER A 142 -6.39 2.93 -28.16
N THR A 143 -5.87 3.47 -27.05
CA THR A 143 -6.68 3.77 -25.86
C THR A 143 -7.73 4.84 -26.11
N SER A 144 -7.43 5.86 -26.92
CA SER A 144 -8.41 6.91 -27.23
C SER A 144 -9.63 6.37 -27.98
N GLU A 145 -9.44 5.38 -28.87
CA GLU A 145 -10.53 4.67 -29.51
C GLU A 145 -11.35 3.82 -28.53
N LEU A 146 -10.69 3.15 -27.60
CA LEU A 146 -11.38 2.35 -26.57
C LEU A 146 -12.22 3.23 -25.64
N ILE A 147 -11.67 4.36 -25.18
CA ILE A 147 -12.37 5.29 -24.27
C ILE A 147 -13.56 5.96 -24.94
N ALA A 148 -13.53 6.16 -26.27
CA ALA A 148 -14.69 6.64 -27.02
C ALA A 148 -15.90 5.69 -26.89
N TRP A 149 -15.67 4.44 -26.50
CA TRP A 149 -16.71 3.49 -26.15
C TRP A 149 -16.96 3.49 -24.63
N HIS A 150 -18.16 3.92 -24.23
CA HIS A 150 -18.57 4.17 -22.83
C HIS A 150 -18.27 3.07 -21.80
N ASP A 151 -18.18 1.80 -22.23
CA ASP A 151 -17.95 0.64 -21.36
C ASP A 151 -16.43 0.37 -21.11
N CYS A 152 -15.52 1.06 -21.79
CA CYS A 152 -14.07 0.97 -21.62
C CYS A 152 -13.49 2.25 -20.99
N SER A 153 -13.78 2.49 -19.71
CA SER A 153 -13.16 3.61 -18.99
C SER A 153 -11.65 3.37 -18.76
N GLU A 154 -10.90 4.45 -18.49
CA GLU A 154 -9.47 4.39 -18.16
C GLU A 154 -9.17 3.38 -17.03
N GLY A 155 -9.97 3.40 -15.97
CA GLY A 155 -9.86 2.46 -14.85
C GLY A 155 -10.09 0.99 -15.24
N ILE A 156 -11.02 0.72 -16.16
CA ILE A 156 -11.29 -0.62 -16.68
C ILE A 156 -10.14 -1.10 -17.57
N ILE A 157 -9.65 -0.25 -18.48
CA ILE A 157 -8.48 -0.58 -19.32
C ILE A 157 -7.26 -0.87 -18.44
N ALA A 158 -7.00 -0.02 -17.46
CA ALA A 158 -5.94 -0.20 -16.49
C ALA A 158 -6.08 -1.51 -15.71
N SER A 159 -7.30 -1.89 -15.31
CA SER A 159 -7.56 -3.14 -14.62
C SER A 159 -7.33 -4.37 -15.50
N LEU A 160 -7.75 -4.33 -16.78
CA LEU A 160 -7.47 -5.41 -17.74
C LEU A 160 -5.97 -5.58 -17.97
N ALA A 161 -5.23 -4.47 -18.05
CA ALA A 161 -3.77 -4.49 -18.20
C ALA A 161 -3.08 -5.06 -16.95
N PHE A 162 -3.52 -4.66 -15.76
CA PHE A 162 -3.00 -5.16 -14.49
C PHE A 162 -3.22 -6.67 -14.31
N GLN A 163 -4.28 -7.22 -14.93
CA GLN A 163 -4.63 -8.64 -14.91
C GLN A 163 -4.04 -9.46 -16.05
N ASN A 164 -3.21 -8.86 -16.91
CA ASN A 164 -2.58 -9.52 -18.06
C ASN A 164 -3.58 -10.04 -19.09
N LYS A 165 -4.75 -9.41 -19.16
CA LYS A 165 -5.74 -9.69 -20.21
C LYS A 165 -5.41 -8.94 -21.50
N ILE A 166 -4.69 -7.83 -21.38
CA ILE A 166 -4.15 -7.03 -22.48
C ILE A 166 -2.69 -6.63 -22.17
N SER A 167 -1.91 -6.33 -23.21
CA SER A 167 -0.57 -5.76 -23.06
C SER A 167 -0.60 -4.29 -23.48
N VAL A 168 -0.05 -3.39 -22.66
CA VAL A 168 -0.06 -1.95 -22.95
C VAL A 168 1.32 -1.48 -23.38
N VAL A 169 1.38 -0.80 -24.51
CA VAL A 169 2.58 -0.18 -25.07
C VAL A 169 2.37 1.32 -25.24
N GLY A 170 3.36 2.02 -25.79
CA GLY A 170 3.28 3.47 -26.00
C GLY A 170 3.87 4.27 -24.84
N HIS A 171 3.92 5.59 -25.01
CA HIS A 171 4.62 6.50 -24.10
C HIS A 171 3.90 6.66 -22.75
N ASN A 172 2.56 6.60 -22.75
CA ASN A 172 1.73 6.80 -21.55
C ASN A 172 1.41 5.50 -20.81
N ASN A 173 2.20 4.44 -20.99
CA ASN A 173 1.90 3.10 -20.50
C ASN A 173 2.16 2.88 -18.99
N LYS A 174 2.42 3.93 -18.21
CA LYS A 174 2.86 3.82 -16.81
C LYS A 174 1.78 3.41 -15.81
N PHE A 175 0.54 3.26 -16.27
CA PHE A 175 -0.54 2.64 -15.51
C PHE A 175 -0.50 1.10 -15.57
N ALA A 176 0.24 0.52 -16.51
CA ALA A 176 0.27 -0.92 -16.72
C ALA A 176 1.58 -1.56 -16.23
N PRO A 177 1.52 -2.82 -15.77
CA PRO A 177 2.70 -3.64 -15.62
C PRO A 177 3.52 -3.74 -16.92
N GLN A 178 4.84 -3.76 -16.80
CA GLN A 178 5.77 -3.67 -17.94
C GLN A 178 6.31 -5.05 -18.39
N TYR A 179 5.70 -6.14 -17.95
CA TYR A 179 6.06 -7.45 -18.47
C TYR A 179 5.40 -7.69 -19.83
N PHE A 180 6.09 -8.48 -20.65
CA PHE A 180 5.62 -8.85 -21.96
C PHE A 180 4.60 -9.99 -21.86
N CYS A 181 3.42 -9.80 -22.45
CA CYS A 181 2.46 -10.87 -22.69
C CYS A 181 2.36 -11.11 -24.20
N GLU A 182 2.91 -12.23 -24.66
CA GLU A 182 3.02 -12.55 -26.10
C GLU A 182 1.66 -12.85 -26.74
N SER A 183 0.77 -13.51 -26.00
CA SER A 183 -0.56 -13.90 -26.48
C SER A 183 -1.64 -12.84 -26.27
N CYS A 184 -1.31 -11.72 -25.62
CA CYS A 184 -2.27 -10.65 -25.34
C CYS A 184 -2.48 -9.74 -26.54
N ILE A 185 -3.69 -9.20 -26.66
CA ILE A 185 -3.96 -8.07 -27.56
C ILE A 185 -3.16 -6.86 -27.06
N ARG A 186 -2.44 -6.21 -27.97
CA ARG A 186 -1.67 -5.01 -27.65
C ARG A 186 -2.54 -3.77 -27.77
N VAL A 187 -2.47 -2.92 -26.75
CA VAL A 187 -3.15 -1.65 -26.68
C VAL A 187 -2.10 -0.54 -26.61
N ASP A 188 -2.21 0.45 -27.48
CA ASP A 188 -1.34 1.63 -27.50
C ASP A 188 -1.89 2.71 -26.56
N ALA A 189 -1.13 3.05 -25.52
CA ALA A 189 -1.40 4.18 -24.64
C ALA A 189 -1.05 5.50 -25.34
N ASP A 190 -1.81 5.82 -26.38
CA ASP A 190 -1.71 7.02 -27.21
C ASP A 190 -2.13 8.30 -26.46
N SER A 191 -2.83 8.16 -25.33
CA SER A 191 -3.23 9.25 -24.45
C SER A 191 -2.88 8.97 -22.99
N ALA A 192 -2.62 10.02 -22.21
CA ALA A 192 -2.36 9.90 -20.78
C ALA A 192 -3.67 9.76 -20.01
N PHE A 193 -3.70 8.86 -19.02
CA PHE A 193 -4.89 8.66 -18.18
C PHE A 193 -4.85 9.64 -17.01
N GLN A 194 -6.03 10.15 -16.63
CA GLN A 194 -6.14 11.01 -15.46
C GLN A 194 -5.99 10.16 -14.18
N MET A 195 -5.14 10.59 -13.24
CA MET A 195 -4.96 9.84 -11.99
C MET A 195 -6.27 9.65 -11.22
N ARG A 196 -7.19 10.64 -11.28
CA ARG A 196 -8.51 10.58 -10.63
C ARG A 196 -9.43 9.49 -11.18
N ASN A 197 -9.18 9.02 -12.41
CA ASN A 197 -9.95 7.94 -13.03
C ASN A 197 -9.37 6.56 -12.67
N LEU A 198 -8.17 6.54 -12.08
CA LEU A 198 -7.44 5.33 -11.68
C LEU A 198 -7.46 5.10 -10.17
N ILE A 199 -7.49 6.19 -9.41
CA ILE A 199 -7.37 6.21 -7.96
C ILE A 199 -8.38 7.20 -7.40
N SER A 200 -9.17 6.75 -6.43
CA SER A 200 -10.12 7.59 -5.71
C SER A 200 -9.41 8.53 -4.72
N ASP A 201 -9.96 9.71 -4.49
CA ASP A 201 -9.39 10.72 -3.58
C ASP A 201 -9.18 10.20 -2.15
N ASP A 202 -10.07 9.32 -1.67
CA ASP A 202 -9.97 8.67 -0.35
C ASP A 202 -8.85 7.61 -0.26
N GLN A 203 -8.20 7.33 -1.39
CA GLN A 203 -7.18 6.31 -1.56
C GLN A 203 -5.84 6.91 -2.05
N PHE A 204 -5.67 8.23 -1.98
CA PHE A 204 -4.47 8.94 -2.37
C PHE A 204 -3.94 9.82 -1.24
N PHE A 205 -2.69 9.60 -0.84
CA PHE A 205 -2.13 10.15 0.39
C PHE A 205 -0.84 10.91 0.08
N LEU A 206 -0.83 12.20 0.38
CA LEU A 206 0.38 13.03 0.30
C LEU A 206 1.14 12.98 1.63
N PRO A 207 2.47 13.15 1.61
CA PRO A 207 3.25 13.23 2.83
C PRO A 207 2.90 14.51 3.61
N GLU A 208 2.96 14.44 4.94
CA GLU A 208 2.85 15.63 5.81
C GLU A 208 3.97 16.64 5.56
N LYS A 209 5.14 16.14 5.12
CA LYS A 209 6.29 16.96 4.74
C LYS A 209 6.41 17.06 3.23
N THR A 210 6.53 18.28 2.74
CA THR A 210 6.84 18.54 1.34
C THR A 210 8.31 18.20 1.04
N SER A 211 8.52 17.22 0.18
CA SER A 211 9.80 16.92 -0.48
C SER A 211 9.96 17.81 -1.74
N PRO A 212 11.19 18.10 -2.21
CA PRO A 212 11.40 18.81 -3.48
C PRO A 212 10.70 18.12 -4.66
N GLN A 213 10.64 16.79 -4.64
CA GLN A 213 9.82 16.00 -5.54
C GLN A 213 8.61 15.46 -4.78
N LEU A 214 7.41 15.84 -5.24
CA LEU A 214 6.17 15.39 -4.63
C LEU A 214 5.98 13.88 -4.89
N SER A 215 5.69 13.14 -3.82
CA SER A 215 5.33 11.73 -3.89
C SER A 215 3.99 11.50 -3.21
N ALA A 216 3.36 10.37 -3.51
CA ALA A 216 2.10 9.96 -2.91
C ALA A 216 2.09 8.45 -2.70
N LEU A 217 1.50 8.00 -1.60
CA LEU A 217 1.10 6.62 -1.42
C LEU A 217 -0.36 6.48 -1.86
N ALA A 218 -0.71 5.42 -2.58
CA ALA A 218 -2.08 5.22 -3.00
C ALA A 218 -2.46 3.75 -3.14
N TRP A 219 -3.76 3.46 -3.00
CA TRP A 219 -4.32 2.17 -3.37
C TRP A 219 -4.69 2.16 -4.85
N TYR A 220 -3.91 1.44 -5.66
CA TYR A 220 -4.13 1.27 -7.09
C TYR A 220 -4.31 -0.21 -7.41
N GLN A 221 -5.39 -0.54 -8.12
CA GLN A 221 -5.77 -1.93 -8.46
C GLN A 221 -5.81 -2.89 -7.25
N GLY A 222 -6.09 -2.36 -6.05
CA GLY A 222 -6.16 -3.13 -4.80
C GLY A 222 -4.84 -3.24 -4.03
N HIS A 223 -3.74 -2.70 -4.56
CA HIS A 223 -2.42 -2.77 -3.95
C HIS A 223 -1.89 -1.37 -3.59
N LEU A 224 -0.99 -1.30 -2.60
CA LEU A 224 -0.29 -0.06 -2.27
C LEU A 224 0.83 0.20 -3.28
N HIS A 225 0.84 1.41 -3.80
CA HIS A 225 1.85 1.89 -4.72
C HIS A 225 2.32 3.28 -4.31
N VAL A 226 3.62 3.53 -4.51
CA VAL A 226 4.19 4.86 -4.35
C VAL A 226 4.32 5.47 -5.74
N PHE A 227 3.76 6.67 -5.89
CA PHE A 227 3.84 7.48 -7.10
C PHE A 227 4.72 8.70 -6.82
N VAL A 228 5.51 9.09 -7.82
CA VAL A 228 6.26 10.35 -7.81
C VAL A 228 5.78 11.22 -8.95
N ARG A 229 5.62 12.51 -8.67
CA ARG A 229 5.30 13.50 -9.67
C ARG A 229 6.58 13.99 -10.33
N SER A 230 6.55 14.18 -11.64
CA SER A 230 7.64 14.84 -12.36
C SER A 230 7.83 16.27 -11.84
N LEU A 231 9.07 16.75 -11.83
CA LEU A 231 9.40 18.12 -11.44
C LEU A 231 8.95 19.15 -12.49
N SER A 232 8.88 18.71 -13.75
CA SER A 232 8.62 19.56 -14.92
C SER A 232 7.14 19.61 -15.33
N GLY A 233 6.24 18.89 -14.62
CA GLY A 233 4.83 18.83 -15.01
C GLY A 233 3.89 18.16 -14.02
N ASN A 234 2.71 17.78 -14.51
CA ASN A 234 1.63 17.17 -13.74
C ASN A 234 1.53 15.65 -13.96
N LEU A 235 2.63 15.03 -14.40
CA LEU A 235 2.69 13.59 -14.64
C LEU A 235 3.16 12.84 -13.39
N TRP A 236 2.43 11.79 -13.05
CA TRP A 236 2.76 10.82 -12.02
C TRP A 236 3.27 9.55 -12.66
N ARG A 237 4.29 8.95 -12.03
CA ARG A 237 4.74 7.61 -12.37
C ARG A 237 4.87 6.76 -11.10
N PRO A 238 4.55 5.46 -11.16
CA PRO A 238 4.85 4.58 -10.06
C PRO A 238 6.38 4.40 -9.93
N ILE A 239 6.88 4.42 -8.70
CA ILE A 239 8.26 3.95 -8.37
C ILE A 239 8.24 2.51 -7.89
N THR A 240 7.13 2.09 -7.28
CA THR A 240 6.83 0.69 -7.01
C THR A 240 6.56 -0.07 -8.30
N THR A 241 6.87 -1.37 -8.32
CA THR A 241 6.65 -2.21 -9.50
C THR A 241 5.18 -2.63 -9.58
N LEU A 242 4.54 -2.39 -10.73
CA LEU A 242 3.21 -2.90 -11.05
C LEU A 242 3.30 -4.36 -11.52
N GLY A 243 2.44 -5.22 -10.98
CA GLY A 243 2.35 -6.66 -11.22
C GLY A 243 3.48 -7.51 -10.59
N ARG A 244 4.28 -6.91 -9.70
CA ARG A 244 5.25 -7.60 -8.82
C ARG A 244 5.22 -6.99 -7.42
N GLU A 245 4.01 -6.87 -6.88
CA GLU A 245 3.75 -6.14 -5.65
C GLU A 245 4.46 -6.73 -4.44
N GLU A 246 4.79 -8.03 -4.46
CA GLU A 246 5.56 -8.70 -3.42
C GLU A 246 6.93 -8.04 -3.17
N ARG A 247 7.42 -7.22 -4.11
CA ARG A 247 8.72 -6.51 -4.05
C ARG A 247 8.62 -5.05 -3.62
N ASN A 248 7.40 -4.54 -3.40
CA ASN A 248 7.21 -3.10 -3.16
C ASN A 248 7.44 -2.66 -1.72
N ALA A 249 7.79 -3.59 -0.82
CA ALA A 249 7.90 -3.34 0.60
C ALA A 249 8.91 -2.25 0.98
N ASP A 250 10.06 -2.20 0.31
CA ASP A 250 11.11 -1.22 0.59
C ASP A 250 10.66 0.20 0.27
N GLU A 251 10.09 0.43 -0.93
CA GLU A 251 9.62 1.75 -1.35
C GLU A 251 8.43 2.23 -0.52
N ILE A 252 7.50 1.34 -0.18
CA ILE A 252 6.35 1.68 0.69
C ILE A 252 6.83 2.07 2.09
N THR A 253 7.73 1.27 2.67
CA THR A 253 8.25 1.53 4.02
C THR A 253 9.04 2.83 4.07
N LYS A 254 9.93 3.04 3.09
CA LYS A 254 10.68 4.28 2.95
C LYS A 254 9.75 5.49 2.87
N TRP A 255 8.72 5.42 2.03
CA TRP A 255 7.73 6.50 1.94
C TRP A 255 7.03 6.75 3.28
N LEU A 256 6.58 5.71 3.99
CA LEU A 256 5.93 5.84 5.30
C LEU A 256 6.83 6.54 6.33
N GLU A 257 8.11 6.18 6.35
CA GLU A 257 9.08 6.76 7.28
C GLU A 257 9.43 8.22 6.95
N GLU A 258 9.55 8.56 5.67
CA GLU A 258 9.88 9.90 5.20
C GLU A 258 8.67 10.85 5.20
N SER A 259 7.45 10.32 5.04
CA SER A 259 6.21 11.10 4.90
C SER A 259 5.88 12.00 6.10
N GLY A 260 6.45 11.72 7.27
CA GLY A 260 6.09 12.38 8.52
C GLY A 260 5.01 11.65 9.32
N THR A 261 4.21 10.79 8.66
CA THR A 261 3.16 9.95 9.29
C THR A 261 3.67 9.24 10.55
N LEU A 262 4.87 8.65 10.44
CA LEU A 262 5.49 7.87 11.51
C LEU A 262 6.46 8.67 12.40
N LYS A 263 6.49 10.01 12.30
CA LYS A 263 7.48 10.87 12.99
C LYS A 263 7.57 10.64 14.50
N HIS A 264 6.43 10.49 15.17
CA HIS A 264 6.39 10.26 16.63
C HIS A 264 6.99 8.90 17.00
N TYR A 265 6.64 7.89 16.22
CA TYR A 265 7.20 6.55 16.33
C TYR A 265 8.71 6.56 16.06
N LEU A 266 9.16 7.09 14.92
CA LEU A 266 10.59 7.14 14.58
C LEU A 266 11.42 7.90 15.63
N ARG A 267 10.87 8.97 16.22
CA ARG A 267 11.51 9.67 17.32
C ARG A 267 11.64 8.80 18.57
N PHE A 268 10.60 8.06 18.92
CA PHE A 268 10.63 7.10 20.02
C PHE A 268 11.68 6.00 19.75
N MET A 269 11.66 5.42 18.55
CA MET A 269 12.62 4.39 18.11
C MET A 269 14.07 4.86 18.23
N LYS A 270 14.35 6.08 17.79
CA LYS A 270 15.69 6.67 17.88
C LYS A 270 16.13 6.79 19.34
N LYS A 271 15.31 7.42 20.19
CA LYS A 271 15.61 7.56 21.63
C LYS A 271 15.83 6.20 22.31
N TYR A 272 15.05 5.21 21.92
CA TYR A 272 15.19 3.86 22.43
C TYR A 272 16.52 3.22 22.03
N LYS A 273 16.87 3.28 20.74
CA LYS A 273 18.14 2.76 20.23
C LYS A 273 19.33 3.42 20.92
N ASP A 274 19.26 4.73 21.13
CA ASP A 274 20.29 5.50 21.84
C ASP A 274 20.42 5.03 23.30
N MET A 275 19.29 4.87 24.01
CA MET A 275 19.25 4.38 25.39
C MET A 275 19.85 2.97 25.51
N ILE A 276 19.46 2.03 24.64
CA ILE A 276 20.02 0.68 24.63
C ILE A 276 21.50 0.68 24.31
N GLY A 277 21.94 1.47 23.32
CA GLY A 277 23.36 1.60 23.00
C GLY A 277 24.18 2.27 24.12
N CYS A 278 23.56 3.05 25.00
CA CYS A 278 24.21 3.54 26.22
C CYS A 278 24.33 2.44 27.29
N LEU A 279 23.30 1.63 27.47
CA LEU A 279 23.29 0.55 28.45
C LEU A 279 24.30 -0.56 28.10
N ASP A 280 24.33 -0.97 26.83
CA ASP A 280 25.26 -1.98 26.31
C ASP A 280 26.74 -1.56 26.46
N ARG A 281 27.05 -0.28 26.23
CA ARG A 281 28.40 0.27 26.42
C ARG A 281 28.85 0.30 27.87
N ASN A 282 27.92 0.48 28.80
CA ASN A 282 28.21 0.61 30.23
C ASN A 282 28.20 -0.74 30.95
N ASP A 283 27.48 -1.73 30.43
CA ASP A 283 27.44 -3.10 30.95
C ASP A 283 27.25 -4.08 29.77
N PRO A 284 28.32 -4.69 29.25
CA PRO A 284 28.22 -5.68 28.16
C PRO A 284 27.42 -6.94 28.53
N GLN A 285 27.17 -7.19 29.83
CA GLN A 285 26.29 -8.26 30.31
C GLN A 285 24.88 -7.76 30.60
N PHE A 286 24.56 -6.50 30.27
CA PHE A 286 23.22 -5.91 30.43
C PHE A 286 22.16 -6.81 29.79
N PHE A 287 22.46 -7.35 28.59
CA PHE A 287 21.58 -8.25 27.85
C PHE A 287 21.39 -9.66 28.46
N GLN A 288 22.15 -10.00 29.49
CA GLN A 288 22.09 -11.27 30.21
C GLN A 288 21.29 -11.16 31.52
N ASN A 289 20.97 -9.95 31.98
CA ASN A 289 20.19 -9.69 33.20
C ASN A 289 18.69 -9.58 32.92
N TYR A 290 18.00 -10.73 32.97
CA TYR A 290 16.57 -10.88 32.65
C TYR A 290 15.63 -9.93 33.42
N GLU A 291 15.90 -9.63 34.69
CA GLU A 291 15.04 -8.77 35.53
C GLU A 291 15.09 -7.29 35.11
N LEU A 292 16.25 -6.75 34.73
CA LEU A 292 16.34 -5.36 34.22
C LEU A 292 15.64 -5.21 32.85
N HIS A 293 15.63 -6.26 32.04
CA HIS A 293 14.85 -6.28 30.80
C HIS A 293 13.35 -6.25 31.06
N LYS A 294 12.87 -6.83 32.16
CA LYS A 294 11.44 -6.86 32.46
C LYS A 294 10.89 -5.46 32.71
N GLU A 295 11.58 -4.64 33.51
CA GLU A 295 11.17 -3.25 33.75
C GLU A 295 11.30 -2.39 32.49
N ALA A 296 12.40 -2.53 31.75
CA ALA A 296 12.58 -1.83 30.48
C ALA A 296 11.49 -2.22 29.46
N ARG A 297 11.13 -3.51 29.34
CA ARG A 297 10.04 -4.00 28.49
C ARG A 297 8.70 -3.40 28.89
N ILE A 298 8.37 -3.35 30.18
CA ILE A 298 7.12 -2.74 30.67
C ILE A 298 7.09 -1.25 30.32
N PHE A 299 8.18 -0.53 30.58
CA PHE A 299 8.29 0.88 30.23
C PHE A 299 8.12 1.12 28.73
N LEU A 300 8.72 0.28 27.89
CA LEU A 300 8.58 0.34 26.43
C LEU A 300 7.17 0.04 25.98
N ALA A 301 6.55 -1.03 26.49
CA ALA A 301 5.17 -1.39 26.18
C ALA A 301 4.22 -0.23 26.50
N VAL A 302 4.37 0.37 27.69
CA VAL A 302 3.56 1.53 28.12
C VAL A 302 3.78 2.72 27.20
N ARG A 303 5.04 3.08 26.90
CA ARG A 303 5.35 4.23 26.02
C ARG A 303 4.90 3.99 24.59
N PHE A 304 5.04 2.78 24.08
CA PHE A 304 4.63 2.40 22.72
C PHE A 304 3.11 2.39 22.58
N ALA A 305 2.39 1.93 23.61
CA ALA A 305 0.93 1.98 23.68
C ALA A 305 0.36 3.41 23.76
N LEU A 306 1.17 4.43 24.06
CA LEU A 306 0.77 5.82 23.94
C LEU A 306 0.84 6.34 22.49
N ILE A 307 1.55 5.64 21.61
CA ILE A 307 1.62 5.96 20.19
C ILE A 307 0.36 5.41 19.53
N LYS A 308 -0.53 6.31 19.12
CA LYS A 308 -1.73 5.95 18.36
C LYS A 308 -1.35 5.51 16.95
N THR A 309 -2.11 4.57 16.41
CA THR A 309 -2.24 4.35 14.96
C THR A 309 -2.49 5.68 14.26
N ARG A 310 -1.98 5.80 13.03
CA ARG A 310 -2.05 7.04 12.26
C ARG A 310 -2.94 6.86 11.06
N GLN A 311 -3.95 7.71 10.97
CA GLN A 311 -4.73 7.88 9.76
C GLN A 311 -3.85 8.55 8.71
N LEU A 312 -3.82 8.00 7.50
CA LEU A 312 -3.24 8.70 6.37
C LEU A 312 -4.21 9.80 5.93
N VAL A 313 -3.69 11.00 5.71
CA VAL A 313 -4.51 12.14 5.28
C VAL A 313 -4.73 12.01 3.78
N SER A 314 -5.97 11.73 3.40
CA SER A 314 -6.39 11.69 1.99
C SER A 314 -6.28 13.07 1.36
N SER A 315 -5.93 13.10 0.07
CA SER A 315 -5.77 14.32 -0.71
C SER A 315 -6.47 14.16 -2.06
N SER A 316 -6.94 15.28 -2.62
CA SER A 316 -7.47 15.31 -3.98
C SER A 316 -6.43 14.81 -4.99
N VAL A 317 -6.85 13.93 -5.88
CA VAL A 317 -6.02 13.39 -6.95
C VAL A 317 -6.05 14.34 -8.14
N THR A 318 -4.88 14.77 -8.59
CA THR A 318 -4.73 15.66 -9.76
C THR A 318 -3.60 15.19 -10.67
N GLY A 319 -3.65 15.58 -11.94
CA GLY A 319 -2.65 15.21 -12.93
C GLY A 319 -2.92 13.86 -13.59
N GLU A 320 -1.97 13.45 -14.40
CA GLU A 320 -2.07 12.28 -15.29
C GLU A 320 -0.99 11.27 -14.96
N ILE A 321 -1.21 10.01 -15.30
CA ILE A 321 -0.18 8.97 -15.20
C ILE A 321 0.63 8.92 -16.50
N GLY A 322 1.95 8.95 -16.38
CA GLY A 322 2.85 8.99 -17.53
C GLY A 322 4.30 9.22 -17.11
N GLN A 323 5.18 9.43 -18.09
CA GLN A 323 6.57 9.75 -17.82
C GLN A 323 7.06 10.79 -18.81
N HIS A 324 7.54 11.94 -18.32
CA HIS A 324 8.43 12.78 -19.13
C HIS A 324 9.84 12.16 -19.11
N PHE A 325 10.54 12.25 -20.25
CA PHE A 325 11.98 12.20 -20.23
C PHE A 325 12.46 13.53 -19.64
N ASP A 326 12.70 13.55 -18.33
CA ASP A 326 13.46 14.65 -17.74
C ASP A 326 14.89 14.53 -18.33
N VAL A 327 15.13 15.19 -19.45
CA VAL A 327 16.48 15.33 -20.02
C VAL A 327 17.27 16.14 -19.00
N PRO A 328 18.38 15.62 -18.43
CA PRO A 328 19.24 16.44 -17.62
C PRO A 328 19.69 17.63 -18.47
N SER A 329 19.29 18.84 -18.07
CA SER A 329 19.78 20.08 -18.66
C SER A 329 21.25 20.26 -18.26
N THR A 330 22.13 19.46 -18.85
CA THR A 330 23.58 19.62 -18.82
C THR A 330 24.09 19.26 -20.20
N LEU A 331 24.13 20.27 -21.07
CA LEU A 331 25.12 20.49 -22.14
C LEU A 331 24.75 21.80 -22.85
N SER A 332 24.94 22.90 -22.13
CA SER A 332 25.27 24.20 -22.74
C SER A 332 26.63 24.59 -22.19
N SER A 333 27.67 24.27 -22.95
CA SER A 333 29.02 24.80 -22.79
C SER A 333 29.56 25.11 -24.17
#